data_AF-A0A0F4I3A1-F1
#
_entry.id   AF-A0A0F4I3A1-F1
#
_cell.length_a   1.000
_cell.length_b   1.000
_cell.length_c   1.000
_cell.angle_alpha   90.00
_cell.angle_beta   90.00
_cell.angle_gamma   90.00
#
_symmetry.space_group_name_H-M   'P 1'
#
loop_
_entity.id
_entity.type
_entity.pdbx_description
1 polymer ?
#
loop_
_entity_poly.entity_id
_entity_poly.type
_entity_poly.pdbx_seq_one_letter_code
_entity_poly.pdbx_strand_id
1 'polypeptide(L)'
;LGLGRPELARVAQYAENHFAGVPCGVMDQMASLCCTGGSALHLDSRSLEVRQVPFDLAGHGLRLLVLDTRVKHDLADGAYAALRAGCERAARLLGLPALRDLAAAQLPGALSRLPAELVPLVRHVVTENARVEQAVARLADGRPEALGPVLTEGHASLRDDYGVSCPETDLAVEAAVAAGALGARMTGGGFGGSVIALVRS
;
A
#
# COMPACT_ATOMS: atom_id res chain seq x y z
N LEU A 1 -28.37 0.39 12.84
CA LEU A 1 -27.84 1.67 12.33
C LEU A 1 -28.35 2.02 10.93
N GLY A 2 -28.79 1.07 10.10
CA GLY A 2 -29.33 1.39 8.76
C GLY A 2 -28.28 1.94 7.78
N LEU A 3 -27.00 1.76 8.12
CA LEU A 3 -25.86 2.27 7.36
C LEU A 3 -25.41 1.25 6.32
N GLY A 4 -24.98 1.74 5.17
CA GLY A 4 -24.27 0.96 4.16
C GLY A 4 -22.89 0.52 4.64
N ARG A 5 -22.31 -0.48 3.95
CA ARG A 5 -20.97 -1.01 4.26
C ARG A 5 -19.87 0.07 4.31
N PRO A 6 -19.78 1.02 3.35
CA PRO A 6 -18.79 2.10 3.41
C PRO A 6 -18.98 3.04 4.62
N GLU A 7 -20.23 3.33 5.00
CA GLU A 7 -20.52 4.18 6.15
C GLU A 7 -20.13 3.49 7.46
N LEU A 8 -20.40 2.18 7.58
CA LEU A 8 -19.93 1.36 8.70
C LEU A 8 -18.39 1.33 8.78
N ALA A 9 -17.70 1.26 7.64
CA ALA A 9 -16.24 1.32 7.60
C ALA A 9 -15.71 2.65 8.15
N ARG A 10 -16.37 3.76 7.84
CA ARG A 10 -16.02 5.09 8.39
C ARG A 10 -16.29 5.19 9.89
N VAL A 11 -17.35 4.59 10.40
CA VAL A 11 -17.60 4.51 11.85
C VAL A 11 -16.52 3.69 12.54
N ALA A 12 -16.13 2.54 11.98
CA ALA A 12 -15.04 1.73 12.51
C ALA A 12 -13.70 2.48 12.49
N GLN A 13 -13.38 3.17 11.40
CA GLN A 13 -12.18 4.00 11.30
C GLN A 13 -12.19 5.13 12.34
N TYR A 14 -13.33 5.79 12.55
CA TYR A 14 -13.48 6.81 13.59
C TYR A 14 -13.23 6.23 14.98
N ALA A 15 -13.78 5.05 15.26
CA ALA A 15 -13.54 4.35 16.52
C ALA A 15 -12.05 4.05 16.73
N GLU A 16 -11.35 3.59 15.70
CA GLU A 16 -9.92 3.27 15.78
C GLU A 16 -9.05 4.52 16.02
N ASN A 17 -9.35 5.62 15.34
CA ASN A 17 -8.63 6.88 15.53
C ASN A 17 -8.90 7.53 16.90
N HIS A 18 -10.14 7.54 17.37
CA HIS A 18 -10.53 8.35 18.54
C HIS A 18 -10.75 7.57 19.83
N PHE A 19 -10.96 6.25 19.76
CA PHE A 19 -11.09 5.39 20.94
C PHE A 19 -9.87 4.50 21.15
N ALA A 20 -9.34 3.90 20.08
CA ALA A 20 -8.11 3.09 20.17
C ALA A 20 -6.84 3.94 20.07
N GLY A 21 -6.93 5.18 19.54
CA GLY A 21 -5.80 6.11 19.45
C GLY A 21 -4.84 5.82 18.29
N VAL A 22 -5.23 4.99 17.32
CA VAL A 22 -4.39 4.60 16.19
C VAL A 22 -4.73 5.47 14.98
N PRO A 23 -3.80 6.33 14.48
CA PRO A 23 -4.08 7.31 13.44
C PRO A 23 -4.18 6.71 12.02
N CYS A 24 -4.97 5.66 11.84
CA CYS A 24 -5.03 4.83 10.63
C CYS A 24 -5.83 5.48 9.47
N GLY A 25 -5.48 5.04 8.25
CA GLY A 25 -6.29 5.25 7.06
C GLY A 25 -7.59 4.43 7.08
N VAL A 26 -8.37 4.50 6.00
CA VAL A 26 -9.69 3.83 5.90
C VAL A 26 -9.61 2.45 5.24
N MET A 27 -8.42 2.05 4.78
CA MET A 27 -8.24 0.89 3.92
C MET A 27 -8.71 -0.41 4.56
N ASP A 28 -8.30 -0.67 5.80
CA ASP A 28 -8.56 -1.95 6.49
C ASP A 28 -10.06 -2.15 6.73
N GLN A 29 -10.74 -1.09 7.18
CA GLN A 29 -12.17 -1.12 7.45
C GLN A 29 -12.98 -1.23 6.14
N MET A 30 -12.55 -0.54 5.07
CA MET A 30 -13.18 -0.67 3.75
C MET A 30 -12.97 -2.06 3.16
N ALA A 31 -11.76 -2.60 3.19
CA ALA A 31 -11.47 -3.94 2.68
C ALA A 31 -12.30 -5.00 3.43
N SER A 32 -12.34 -4.92 4.77
CA SER A 32 -13.09 -5.88 5.59
C SER A 32 -14.60 -5.88 5.31
N LEU A 33 -15.20 -4.72 5.03
CA LEU A 33 -16.65 -4.60 4.86
C LEU A 33 -17.10 -4.64 3.40
N CYS A 34 -16.27 -4.20 2.46
CA CYS A 34 -16.64 -3.98 1.06
C CYS A 34 -16.06 -5.01 0.09
N CYS A 35 -15.04 -5.81 0.44
CA CYS A 35 -14.55 -6.87 -0.45
C CYS A 35 -15.61 -7.95 -0.69
N THR A 36 -15.62 -8.49 -1.91
CA THR A 36 -16.44 -9.65 -2.30
C THR A 36 -15.56 -10.83 -2.73
N GLY A 37 -16.08 -12.06 -2.63
CA GLY A 37 -15.34 -13.26 -3.03
C GLY A 37 -14.86 -13.21 -4.48
N GLY A 38 -13.63 -13.68 -4.73
CA GLY A 38 -12.99 -13.69 -6.06
C GLY A 38 -12.55 -12.33 -6.58
N SER A 39 -12.57 -11.28 -5.74
CA SER A 39 -12.19 -9.92 -6.14
C SER A 39 -11.16 -9.30 -5.18
N ALA A 40 -10.29 -8.48 -5.74
CA ALA A 40 -9.56 -7.46 -5.00
C ALA A 40 -10.38 -6.16 -5.01
N LEU A 41 -10.24 -5.34 -3.98
CA LEU A 41 -10.94 -4.06 -3.89
C LEU A 41 -9.99 -2.92 -4.28
N HIS A 42 -10.29 -2.23 -5.38
CA HIS A 42 -9.71 -0.91 -5.63
C HIS A 42 -10.51 0.13 -4.85
N LEU A 43 -9.80 0.99 -4.12
CA LEU A 43 -10.37 2.02 -3.26
C LEU A 43 -9.69 3.35 -3.59
N ASP A 44 -10.47 4.33 -4.06
CA ASP A 44 -10.02 5.72 -4.07
C ASP A 44 -10.20 6.30 -2.66
N SER A 45 -9.11 6.56 -1.95
CA SER A 45 -9.14 7.02 -0.56
C SER A 45 -9.60 8.48 -0.36
N ARG A 46 -9.75 9.26 -1.45
CA ARG A 46 -10.33 10.62 -1.41
C ARG A 46 -11.84 10.59 -1.60
N SER A 47 -12.31 9.96 -2.68
CA SER A 47 -13.74 9.90 -2.99
C SER A 47 -14.47 8.81 -2.22
N LEU A 48 -13.72 7.84 -1.68
CA LEU A 48 -14.22 6.59 -1.11
C LEU A 48 -14.97 5.70 -2.11
N GLU A 49 -14.77 5.96 -3.40
CA GLU A 49 -15.28 5.10 -4.46
C GLU A 49 -14.58 3.74 -4.40
N VAL A 50 -15.37 2.69 -4.59
CA VAL A 50 -14.90 1.30 -4.58
C VAL A 50 -15.21 0.62 -5.89
N ARG A 51 -14.25 -0.18 -6.37
CA ARG A 51 -14.42 -1.06 -7.53
C ARG A 51 -13.91 -2.45 -7.21
N GLN A 52 -14.75 -3.46 -7.48
CA GLN A 52 -14.32 -4.84 -7.44
C GLN A 52 -13.49 -5.14 -8.69
N VAL A 53 -12.28 -5.64 -8.51
CA VAL A 53 -11.36 -6.03 -9.57
C VAL A 53 -11.24 -7.55 -9.54
N PRO A 54 -11.48 -8.26 -10.65
CA PRO A 54 -11.35 -9.71 -10.70
C PRO A 54 -9.98 -10.17 -10.17
N PHE A 55 -9.98 -11.15 -9.27
CA PHE A 55 -8.78 -11.64 -8.61
C PHE A 55 -8.82 -13.18 -8.47
N ASP A 56 -8.93 -13.85 -9.61
CA ASP A 56 -8.92 -15.31 -9.69
C ASP A 56 -7.49 -15.84 -9.86
N LEU A 57 -6.72 -15.86 -8.78
CA LEU A 57 -5.36 -16.43 -8.84
C LEU A 57 -5.39 -17.94 -9.14
N ALA A 58 -6.36 -18.67 -8.58
CA ALA A 58 -6.43 -20.12 -8.71
C ALA A 58 -6.71 -20.54 -10.16
N GLY A 59 -7.61 -19.85 -10.87
CA GLY A 59 -7.88 -20.07 -12.30
C GLY A 59 -6.66 -19.84 -13.19
N HIS A 60 -5.69 -19.06 -12.73
CA HIS A 60 -4.42 -18.81 -13.42
C HIS A 60 -3.26 -19.71 -12.91
N GLY A 61 -3.53 -20.68 -12.04
CA GLY A 61 -2.51 -21.53 -11.46
C GLY A 61 -1.54 -20.76 -10.55
N LEU A 62 -2.04 -19.75 -9.83
CA LEU A 62 -1.28 -18.89 -8.93
C LEU A 62 -1.84 -18.97 -7.50
N ARG A 63 -1.01 -18.62 -6.52
CA ARG A 63 -1.43 -18.40 -5.12
C ARG A 63 -0.76 -17.15 -4.56
N LEU A 64 -1.43 -16.52 -3.61
CA LEU A 64 -0.84 -15.48 -2.77
C LEU A 64 -0.52 -16.10 -1.41
N LEU A 65 0.77 -16.24 -1.10
CA LEU A 65 1.24 -16.66 0.21
C LEU A 65 1.35 -15.45 1.13
N VAL A 66 0.96 -15.62 2.39
CA VAL A 66 1.20 -14.65 3.46
C VAL A 66 2.26 -15.24 4.38
N LEU A 67 3.42 -14.57 4.46
CA LEU A 67 4.55 -14.95 5.30
C LEU A 67 4.59 -14.01 6.50
N ASP A 68 4.22 -14.51 7.68
CA ASP A 68 4.34 -13.76 8.92
C ASP A 68 5.79 -13.83 9.44
N THR A 69 6.46 -12.68 9.50
CA THR A 69 7.82 -12.58 10.05
C THR A 69 7.86 -12.84 11.55
N ARG A 70 6.71 -12.77 12.23
CA ARG A 70 6.54 -12.84 13.69
C ARG A 70 7.30 -11.75 14.45
N VAL A 71 7.80 -10.73 13.76
CA VAL A 71 8.47 -9.58 14.36
C VAL A 71 7.52 -8.40 14.40
N LYS A 72 7.50 -7.71 15.54
CA LYS A 72 6.79 -6.45 15.75
C LYS A 72 7.76 -5.49 16.43
N HIS A 73 8.01 -4.35 15.80
CA HIS A 73 8.80 -3.29 16.42
C HIS A 73 7.86 -2.23 17.04
N ASP A 74 8.11 -1.87 18.31
CA ASP A 74 7.35 -0.84 19.06
C ASP A 74 7.53 0.59 18.50
N LEU A 75 8.37 0.78 17.47
CA LEU A 75 8.67 2.06 16.83
C LEU A 75 7.56 2.55 15.87
N ALA A 76 6.55 1.72 15.61
CA ALA A 76 5.58 1.95 14.54
C ALA A 76 4.77 3.24 14.71
N ASP A 77 4.30 3.56 15.91
CA ASP A 77 3.36 4.67 16.12
C ASP A 77 4.01 6.05 15.88
N GLY A 78 5.20 6.26 16.43
CA GLY A 78 5.96 7.51 16.26
C GLY A 78 6.48 7.70 14.84
N ALA A 79 6.96 6.61 14.22
CA ALA A 79 7.45 6.64 12.84
C ALA A 79 6.32 6.94 11.85
N TYR A 80 5.15 6.32 12.02
CA TYR A 80 4.00 6.55 11.16
C TYR A 80 3.52 8.01 11.20
N ALA A 81 3.43 8.60 12.39
CA ALA A 81 3.05 10.00 12.56
C ALA A 81 4.06 10.96 11.87
N ALA A 82 5.36 10.67 11.96
CA ALA A 82 6.41 11.45 11.31
C ALA A 82 6.32 11.37 9.77
N LEU A 83 6.09 10.17 9.21
CA LEU A 83 5.90 9.98 7.76
C LEU A 83 4.71 10.78 7.25
N ARG A 84 3.57 10.69 7.96
CA ARG A 84 2.37 11.47 7.63
C ARG A 84 2.67 12.97 7.63
N ALA A 85 3.29 13.48 8.70
CA ALA A 85 3.63 14.89 8.82
C ALA A 85 4.59 15.35 7.69
N GLY A 86 5.55 14.49 7.31
CA GLY A 86 6.45 14.71 6.19
C GLY A 86 5.71 14.84 4.85
N CYS A 87 4.80 13.91 4.55
CA CYS A 87 3.96 13.95 3.36
C CYS A 87 3.08 15.22 3.30
N GLU A 88 2.46 15.60 4.42
CA GLU A 88 1.65 16.81 4.51
C GLU A 88 2.48 18.08 4.34
N ARG A 89 3.70 18.12 4.91
CA ARG A 89 4.65 19.23 4.70
C ARG A 89 5.05 19.35 3.24
N ALA A 90 5.36 18.22 2.58
CA ALA A 90 5.74 18.21 1.19
C ALA A 90 4.61 18.71 0.28
N ALA A 91 3.36 18.27 0.52
CA ALA A 91 2.19 18.77 -0.21
C ALA A 91 2.04 20.30 -0.09
N ARG A 92 2.18 20.86 1.13
CA ARG A 92 2.15 22.32 1.35
C ARG A 92 3.24 23.06 0.58
N LEU A 93 4.48 22.57 0.60
CA LEU A 93 5.61 23.20 -0.12
C LEU A 93 5.42 23.18 -1.64
N LEU A 94 4.74 22.16 -2.17
CA LEU A 94 4.41 22.07 -3.59
C LEU A 94 3.16 22.87 -3.97
N GLY A 95 2.39 23.38 -3.00
CA GLY A 95 1.12 24.07 -3.22
C GLY A 95 -0.01 23.12 -3.61
N LEU A 96 0.03 21.87 -3.15
CA LEU A 96 -0.95 20.83 -3.46
C LEU A 96 -1.86 20.55 -2.25
N PRO A 97 -3.16 20.28 -2.46
CA PRO A 97 -4.04 19.82 -1.39
C PRO A 97 -3.58 18.48 -0.79
N ALA A 98 -3.12 17.55 -1.64
CA ALA A 98 -2.51 16.29 -1.23
C ALA A 98 -1.48 15.83 -2.27
N LEU A 99 -0.56 14.95 -1.89
CA LEU A 99 0.46 14.41 -2.82
C LEU A 99 -0.14 13.66 -4.01
N ARG A 100 -1.35 13.10 -3.89
CA ARG A 100 -2.05 12.46 -5.02
C ARG A 100 -2.44 13.44 -6.14
N ASP A 101 -2.43 14.75 -5.88
CA ASP A 101 -2.70 15.77 -6.91
C ASP A 101 -1.47 16.04 -7.79
N LEU A 102 -0.32 15.43 -7.49
CA LEU A 102 0.87 15.49 -8.32
C LEU A 102 0.81 14.40 -9.39
N ALA A 103 0.72 14.80 -10.66
CA ALA A 103 0.81 13.85 -11.76
C ALA A 103 2.22 13.25 -11.84
N ALA A 104 2.33 11.95 -12.14
CA ALA A 104 3.62 11.26 -12.22
C ALA A 104 4.61 11.92 -13.19
N ALA A 105 4.12 12.47 -14.32
CA ALA A 105 4.95 13.18 -15.29
C ALA A 105 5.60 14.47 -14.73
N GLN A 106 5.02 15.07 -13.70
CA GLN A 106 5.52 16.29 -13.06
C GLN A 106 6.48 16.00 -11.90
N LEU A 107 6.63 14.72 -11.53
CA LEU A 107 7.39 14.31 -10.36
C LEU A 107 8.84 14.82 -10.38
N PRO A 108 9.65 14.70 -11.46
CA PRO A 108 11.03 15.17 -11.45
C PRO A 108 11.16 16.67 -11.11
N GLY A 109 10.28 17.50 -11.68
CA GLY A 109 10.24 18.94 -11.40
C GLY A 109 9.82 19.24 -9.97
N ALA A 110 8.83 18.52 -9.43
CA ALA A 110 8.40 18.66 -8.04
C ALA A 110 9.51 18.28 -7.05
N LEU A 111 10.22 17.17 -7.28
CA LEU A 111 11.30 16.72 -6.40
C LEU A 111 12.45 17.74 -6.32
N SER A 112 12.77 18.43 -7.42
CA SER A 112 13.83 19.46 -7.43
C SER A 112 13.55 20.69 -6.56
N ARG A 113 12.28 20.89 -6.16
CA ARG A 113 11.82 22.03 -5.35
C ARG A 113 11.68 21.69 -3.88
N LEU A 114 11.89 20.43 -3.50
CA LEU A 114 11.71 19.96 -2.14
C LEU A 114 13.04 19.89 -1.38
N PRO A 115 13.00 20.12 -0.06
CA PRO A 115 14.09 19.72 0.83
C PRO A 115 14.44 18.24 0.64
N ALA A 116 15.74 17.91 0.70
CA ALA A 116 16.25 16.57 0.39
C ALA A 116 15.61 15.47 1.24
N GLU A 117 15.27 15.77 2.49
CA GLU A 117 14.63 14.82 3.42
C GLU A 117 13.19 14.46 3.04
N LEU A 118 12.51 15.28 2.23
CA LEU A 118 11.12 15.03 1.79
C LEU A 118 11.04 14.34 0.43
N VAL A 119 12.13 14.38 -0.35
CA VAL A 119 12.18 13.83 -1.71
C VAL A 119 11.81 12.33 -1.74
N PRO A 120 12.33 11.45 -0.86
CA PRO A 120 11.97 10.04 -0.86
C PRO A 120 10.48 9.81 -0.59
N LEU A 121 9.90 10.52 0.38
CA LEU A 121 8.48 10.40 0.74
C LEU A 121 7.56 10.72 -0.45
N VAL A 122 7.82 11.82 -1.15
CA VAL A 122 7.01 12.21 -2.31
C VAL A 122 7.19 11.25 -3.47
N ARG A 123 8.43 10.80 -3.72
CA ARG A 123 8.70 9.79 -4.75
C ARG A 123 7.92 8.50 -4.47
N HIS A 124 7.98 8.00 -3.23
CA HIS A 124 7.24 6.81 -2.84
C HIS A 124 5.73 6.99 -3.07
N VAL A 125 5.11 8.01 -2.46
CA VAL A 125 3.65 8.17 -2.50
C VAL A 125 3.12 8.31 -3.93
N VAL A 126 3.81 9.09 -4.78
CA VAL A 126 3.36 9.30 -6.17
C VAL A 126 3.56 8.05 -7.01
N THR A 127 4.72 7.37 -6.87
CA THR A 127 4.99 6.15 -7.65
C THR A 127 4.16 4.95 -7.17
N GLU A 128 3.86 4.86 -5.88
CA GLU A 128 3.02 3.81 -5.30
C GLU A 128 1.57 3.93 -5.77
N ASN A 129 1.01 5.15 -5.81
CA ASN A 129 -0.30 5.39 -6.42
C ASN A 129 -0.33 4.96 -7.90
N ALA A 130 0.73 5.24 -8.66
CA ALA A 130 0.83 4.78 -10.05
C ALA A 130 0.92 3.25 -10.15
N ARG A 131 1.63 2.58 -9.23
CA ARG A 131 1.70 1.11 -9.16
C ARG A 131 0.36 0.48 -8.81
N VAL A 132 -0.47 1.11 -7.97
CA VAL A 132 -1.85 0.66 -7.72
C VAL A 132 -2.65 0.64 -9.03
N GLU A 133 -2.62 1.71 -9.81
CA GLU A 133 -3.33 1.75 -11.10
C GLU A 133 -2.79 0.71 -12.09
N GLN A 134 -1.47 0.48 -12.10
CA GLN A 134 -0.88 -0.60 -12.89
C GLN A 134 -1.40 -1.97 -12.44
N ALA A 135 -1.42 -2.26 -11.13
CA ALA A 135 -1.91 -3.52 -10.59
C ALA A 135 -3.37 -3.77 -10.99
N VAL A 136 -4.21 -2.75 -10.88
CA VAL A 136 -5.62 -2.85 -11.27
C VAL A 136 -5.77 -3.09 -12.77
N ALA A 137 -5.00 -2.39 -13.61
CA ALA A 137 -5.00 -2.63 -15.05
C ALA A 137 -4.57 -4.06 -15.39
N ARG A 138 -3.50 -4.58 -14.77
CA ARG A 138 -3.05 -5.97 -14.99
C ARG A 138 -4.11 -7.00 -14.62
N LEU A 139 -4.79 -6.80 -13.49
CA LEU A 139 -5.86 -7.68 -13.07
C LEU A 139 -7.09 -7.61 -13.98
N ALA A 140 -7.48 -6.40 -14.40
CA ALA A 140 -8.59 -6.19 -15.32
C ALA A 140 -8.33 -6.83 -16.70
N ASP A 141 -7.07 -6.86 -17.14
CA ASP A 141 -6.63 -7.52 -18.38
C ASP A 141 -6.53 -9.05 -18.25
N GLY A 142 -6.86 -9.63 -17.09
CA GLY A 142 -6.74 -11.08 -16.85
C GLY A 142 -5.29 -11.55 -16.79
N ARG A 143 -4.37 -10.72 -16.28
CA ARG A 143 -2.92 -11.01 -16.20
C ARG A 143 -2.40 -10.93 -14.77
N PRO A 144 -2.93 -11.72 -13.82
CA PRO A 144 -2.52 -11.67 -12.42
C PRO A 144 -1.03 -11.99 -12.20
N GLU A 145 -0.39 -12.77 -13.06
CA GLU A 145 1.04 -13.04 -13.01
C GLU A 145 1.90 -11.77 -13.19
N ALA A 146 1.37 -10.76 -13.90
CA ALA A 146 2.05 -9.49 -14.12
C ALA A 146 2.09 -8.60 -12.87
N LEU A 147 1.46 -9.02 -11.76
CA LEU A 147 1.59 -8.35 -10.47
C LEU A 147 2.98 -8.57 -9.84
N GLY A 148 3.70 -9.64 -10.18
CA GLY A 148 4.98 -9.96 -9.55
C GLY A 148 5.99 -8.79 -9.52
N PRO A 149 6.34 -8.20 -10.69
CA PRO A 149 7.20 -7.02 -10.75
C PRO A 149 6.64 -5.83 -9.96
N VAL A 150 5.33 -5.58 -10.05
CA VAL A 150 4.67 -4.46 -9.34
C VAL A 150 4.80 -4.61 -7.81
N LEU A 151 4.65 -5.83 -7.29
CA LEU A 151 4.86 -6.12 -5.87
C LEU A 151 6.31 -5.83 -5.47
N THR A 152 7.27 -6.38 -6.22
CA THR A 152 8.70 -6.27 -5.91
C THR A 152 9.20 -4.82 -5.98
N GLU A 153 8.77 -4.05 -6.99
CA GLU A 153 9.05 -2.62 -7.11
C GLU A 153 8.42 -1.81 -5.98
N GLY A 154 7.19 -2.16 -5.57
CA GLY A 154 6.53 -1.55 -4.42
C GLY A 154 7.28 -1.82 -3.11
N HIS A 155 7.81 -3.02 -2.92
CA HIS A 155 8.64 -3.33 -1.77
C HIS A 155 9.93 -2.51 -1.74
N ALA A 156 10.65 -2.45 -2.87
CA ALA A 156 11.87 -1.65 -2.97
C ALA A 156 11.59 -0.18 -2.62
N SER A 157 10.47 0.38 -3.10
CA SER A 157 10.07 1.75 -2.74
C SER A 157 9.72 1.90 -1.26
N LEU A 158 9.06 0.93 -0.63
CA LEU A 158 8.79 0.96 0.81
C LEU A 158 10.07 0.88 1.65
N ARG A 159 11.07 0.13 1.20
CA ARG A 159 12.38 -0.01 1.86
C ARG A 159 13.25 1.23 1.66
N ASP A 160 13.45 1.62 0.41
CA ASP A 160 14.48 2.58 0.01
C ASP A 160 13.99 4.03 0.05
N ASP A 161 12.73 4.29 -0.29
CA ASP A 161 12.16 5.64 -0.31
C ASP A 161 11.33 5.95 0.95
N TYR A 162 10.42 5.04 1.33
CA TYR A 162 9.50 5.29 2.43
C TYR A 162 10.07 4.92 3.80
N GLY A 163 11.07 4.04 3.83
CA GLY A 163 11.79 3.67 5.05
C GLY A 163 10.97 2.92 6.09
N VAL A 164 10.00 2.10 5.66
CA VAL A 164 9.09 1.34 6.57
C VAL A 164 9.34 -0.16 6.59
N SER A 165 10.32 -0.66 5.83
CA SER A 165 10.73 -2.06 5.90
C SER A 165 11.65 -2.32 7.10
N CYS A 166 11.97 -3.58 7.36
CA CYS A 166 12.98 -4.02 8.31
C CYS A 166 13.75 -5.24 7.77
N PRO A 167 14.90 -5.61 8.38
CA PRO A 167 15.71 -6.74 7.91
C PRO A 167 14.92 -8.05 7.75
N GLU A 168 13.94 -8.31 8.62
CA GLU A 168 13.13 -9.53 8.58
C GLU A 168 12.12 -9.53 7.42
N THR A 169 11.47 -8.40 7.14
CA THR A 169 10.58 -8.29 5.97
C THR A 169 11.37 -8.30 4.67
N ASP A 170 12.54 -7.66 4.64
CA ASP A 170 13.45 -7.67 3.48
C ASP A 170 13.93 -9.10 3.19
N LEU A 171 14.42 -9.81 4.22
CA LEU A 171 14.86 -11.20 4.10
C LEU A 171 13.71 -12.11 3.62
N ALA A 172 12.50 -11.95 4.15
CA ALA A 172 11.35 -12.74 3.74
C ALA A 172 10.96 -12.50 2.27
N VAL A 173 11.03 -11.25 1.80
CA VAL A 173 10.80 -10.92 0.37
C VAL A 173 11.89 -11.51 -0.50
N GLU A 174 13.16 -11.30 -0.16
CA GLU A 174 14.30 -11.81 -0.92
C GLU A 174 14.29 -13.33 -1.00
N ALA A 175 14.02 -14.02 0.11
CA ALA A 175 13.91 -15.47 0.16
C ALA A 175 12.75 -16.00 -0.68
N ALA A 176 11.59 -15.34 -0.65
CA ALA A 176 10.45 -15.73 -1.47
C ALA A 176 10.74 -15.60 -2.97
N VAL A 177 11.37 -14.49 -3.39
CA VAL A 177 11.77 -14.27 -4.79
C VAL A 177 12.86 -15.28 -5.21
N ALA A 178 13.87 -15.50 -4.38
CA ALA A 178 14.92 -16.49 -4.64
C ALA A 178 14.37 -17.92 -4.75
N ALA A 179 13.29 -18.23 -4.02
CA ALA A 179 12.57 -19.50 -4.10
C ALA A 179 11.62 -19.62 -5.32
N GLY A 180 11.55 -18.60 -6.18
CA GLY A 180 10.78 -18.63 -7.43
C GLY A 180 9.41 -17.95 -7.36
N ALA A 181 9.12 -17.13 -6.34
CA ALA A 181 7.97 -16.24 -6.39
C ALA A 181 8.07 -15.29 -7.58
N LEU A 182 6.94 -15.02 -8.23
CA LEU A 182 6.84 -14.03 -9.32
C LEU A 182 7.14 -12.61 -8.80
N GLY A 183 6.86 -12.39 -7.52
CA GLY A 183 7.22 -11.19 -6.78
C GLY A 183 6.66 -11.23 -5.37
N ALA A 184 7.25 -10.41 -4.50
CA ALA A 184 6.84 -10.35 -3.10
C ALA A 184 7.02 -8.93 -2.54
N ARG A 185 6.25 -8.62 -1.48
CA ARG A 185 6.37 -7.36 -0.75
C ARG A 185 5.87 -7.47 0.68
N MET A 186 6.40 -6.63 1.56
CA MET A 186 5.73 -6.35 2.82
C MET A 186 4.31 -5.80 2.62
N THR A 187 3.43 -6.08 3.57
CA THR A 187 2.05 -5.57 3.61
C THR A 187 1.71 -5.05 5.01
N GLY A 188 0.79 -4.10 5.09
CA GLY A 188 0.44 -3.39 6.33
C GLY A 188 1.34 -2.18 6.62
N GLY A 189 1.37 -1.77 7.89
CA GLY A 189 2.03 -0.53 8.34
C GLY A 189 3.57 -0.54 8.34
N GLY A 190 4.19 -1.72 8.22
CA GLY A 190 5.64 -1.88 8.23
C GLY A 190 6.26 -2.10 9.60
N PHE A 191 7.60 -2.02 9.64
CA PHE A 191 8.43 -2.28 10.81
C PHE A 191 8.17 -3.69 11.40
N GLY A 192 8.12 -4.69 10.52
CA GLY A 192 7.78 -6.07 10.83
C GLY A 192 6.46 -6.51 10.17
N GLY A 193 5.76 -7.45 10.80
CA GLY A 193 4.48 -7.95 10.32
C GLY A 193 4.63 -8.98 9.20
N SER A 194 3.88 -8.82 8.13
CA SER A 194 3.74 -9.85 7.09
C SER A 194 4.26 -9.40 5.72
N VAL A 195 4.69 -10.39 4.95
CA VAL A 195 5.00 -10.29 3.52
C VAL A 195 3.96 -11.06 2.74
N ILE A 196 3.57 -10.55 1.57
CA ILE A 196 2.82 -11.31 0.57
C ILE A 196 3.75 -11.72 -0.57
N ALA A 197 3.63 -12.96 -1.04
CA ALA A 197 4.38 -13.46 -2.18
C ALA A 197 3.43 -14.12 -3.19
N LEU A 198 3.53 -13.69 -4.45
CA LEU A 198 2.78 -14.30 -5.56
C LEU A 198 3.58 -15.46 -6.12
N VAL A 199 3.03 -16.67 -6.04
CA VAL A 199 3.71 -17.91 -6.45
C VAL A 199 2.86 -18.69 -7.45
N ARG A 200 3.48 -19.60 -8.18
CA ARG A 200 2.76 -20.61 -8.96
C ARG A 200 2.20 -21.69 -8.02
N SER A 201 1.01 -22.21 -8.34
CA SER A 201 0.35 -23.32 -7.65
C SER A 201 1.03 -24.66 -7.92
#